data_AF-A0A938ZC47-F1
#
_entry.id   AF-A0A938ZC47-F1
#
_cell.length_a   1.000
_cell.length_b   1.000
_cell.length_c   1.000
_cell.angle_alpha   90.00
_cell.angle_beta   90.00
_cell.angle_gamma   90.00
#
_symmetry.space_group_name_H-M   'P 1'
#
loop_
_entity.id
_entity.type
_entity.pdbx_description
1 polymer ?
#
loop_
_entity_poly.entity_id
_entity_poly.type
_entity_poly.pdbx_seq_one_letter_code
_entity_poly.pdbx_strand_id
1 'polypeptide(L)'
;MPPELDPTTPPEPKQYSDEEITKILNTVKATRTERDTAAQKAKELETKVAELSGNLEKIKGIDPNKYQELEKLAASYEERKLEEQRNFSELKDIWGKEKTTLAQQVQQLQENLKQTQIVNALEKSFYATGGKSGRDDDGYTYFDLIRDRANNYIVLDESGKLTVIDPRDKTPLKDTKGVSFTVDDLMLKLRSAGPTASLFDPIGNGAGSGMTRSHGTQNVAMLREQIMKLPRPERLAKARELGL
;
A
#
# COMPACT_ATOMS: atom_id res chain seq x y z
N MET A 1 -0.77 -44.59 -8.13
CA MET A 1 -1.08 -43.92 -6.85
C MET A 1 -0.67 -42.46 -6.98
N PRO A 2 -1.61 -41.55 -7.23
CA PRO A 2 -1.37 -40.11 -7.13
C PRO A 2 -1.47 -39.65 -5.66
N PRO A 3 -0.68 -38.65 -5.23
CA PRO A 3 -0.61 -38.16 -3.86
C PRO A 3 -1.76 -37.22 -3.50
N GLU A 4 -2.10 -37.26 -2.21
CA GLU A 4 -3.17 -36.52 -1.53
C GLU A 4 -2.91 -35.01 -1.53
N LEU A 5 -3.97 -34.25 -1.80
CA LEU A 5 -4.06 -32.81 -1.61
C LEU A 5 -4.34 -32.52 -0.13
N ASP A 6 -3.40 -31.88 0.56
CA ASP A 6 -3.68 -31.27 1.87
C ASP A 6 -4.50 -29.98 1.68
N PRO A 7 -5.58 -29.78 2.45
CA PRO A 7 -6.51 -28.67 2.29
C PRO A 7 -5.95 -27.37 2.88
N THR A 8 -5.94 -26.33 2.04
CA THR A 8 -5.77 -24.92 2.41
C THR A 8 -6.75 -24.51 3.52
N THR A 9 -6.20 -24.05 4.64
CA THR A 9 -6.92 -23.39 5.73
C THR A 9 -7.67 -22.17 5.18
N PRO A 10 -8.99 -22.02 5.42
CA PRO A 10 -9.75 -20.88 4.95
C PRO A 10 -9.33 -19.59 5.69
N PRO A 11 -9.37 -18.41 5.04
CA PRO A 11 -9.06 -17.15 5.69
C PRO A 11 -10.02 -16.90 6.86
N GLU A 12 -9.47 -16.50 8.01
CA GLU A 12 -10.26 -16.17 9.20
C GLU A 12 -11.32 -15.11 8.84
N PRO A 13 -12.59 -15.33 9.20
CA PRO A 13 -13.65 -14.39 8.93
C PRO A 13 -13.34 -13.10 9.70
N LYS A 14 -13.23 -11.97 8.98
CA LYS A 14 -13.26 -10.64 9.60
C LYS A 14 -14.48 -10.57 10.50
N GLN A 15 -14.25 -10.62 11.81
CA GLN A 15 -15.30 -10.45 12.80
C GLN A 15 -15.68 -8.96 12.78
N TYR A 16 -16.71 -8.65 12.01
CA TYR A 16 -17.37 -7.36 12.10
C TYR A 16 -17.99 -7.25 13.49
N SER A 17 -17.76 -6.13 14.16
CA SER A 17 -18.45 -5.85 15.42
C SER A 17 -19.97 -5.79 15.19
N ASP A 18 -20.77 -6.16 16.20
CA ASP A 18 -22.25 -6.11 16.09
C ASP A 18 -22.75 -4.70 15.68
N GLU A 19 -21.99 -3.66 16.03
CA GLU A 19 -22.24 -2.28 15.62
C GLU A 19 -21.98 -2.02 14.12
N GLU A 20 -20.99 -2.69 13.53
CA GLU A 20 -20.71 -2.60 12.09
C GLU A 20 -21.71 -3.42 11.28
N ILE A 21 -22.12 -4.59 11.78
CA ILE A 21 -23.15 -5.43 11.17
C ILE A 21 -24.50 -4.69 11.13
N THR A 22 -24.87 -4.02 12.22
CA THR A 22 -26.10 -3.21 12.28
C THR A 22 -26.04 -1.98 11.38
N LYS A 23 -24.88 -1.30 11.29
CA LYS A 23 -24.67 -0.20 10.32
C LYS A 23 -24.81 -0.68 8.88
N ILE A 24 -24.21 -1.81 8.52
CA ILE A 24 -24.31 -2.41 7.17
C ILE A 24 -25.76 -2.83 6.86
N LEU A 25 -26.47 -3.43 7.83
CA LEU A 25 -27.87 -3.79 7.65
C LEU A 25 -28.76 -2.56 7.42
N ASN A 26 -28.50 -1.47 8.13
CA ASN A 26 -29.25 -0.22 7.98
C ASN A 26 -28.96 0.47 6.65
N THR A 27 -27.72 0.46 6.16
CA THR A 27 -27.38 1.01 4.84
C THR A 27 -27.94 0.16 3.69
N VAL A 28 -27.95 -1.17 3.82
CA VAL A 28 -28.58 -2.07 2.84
C VAL A 28 -30.10 -1.89 2.80
N LYS A 29 -30.74 -1.65 3.96
CA LYS A 29 -32.18 -1.32 4.01
C LYS A 29 -32.47 0.04 3.37
N ALA A 30 -31.69 1.06 3.68
CA ALA A 30 -31.83 2.40 3.10
C ALA A 30 -31.68 2.40 1.56
N THR A 31 -30.67 1.69 1.05
CA THR A 31 -30.44 1.57 -0.40
C THR A 31 -31.51 0.75 -1.12
N ARG A 32 -32.14 -0.24 -0.45
CA ARG A 32 -33.32 -0.93 -0.98
C ARG A 32 -34.53 0.00 -1.07
N THR A 33 -34.81 0.78 -0.03
CA THR A 33 -35.93 1.74 -0.06
C THR A 33 -35.76 2.84 -1.12
N GLU A 34 -34.52 3.29 -1.36
CA GLU A 34 -34.20 4.23 -2.44
C GLU A 34 -34.40 3.60 -3.83
N ARG A 35 -34.03 2.32 -4.01
CA ARG A 35 -34.31 1.59 -5.26
C ARG A 35 -35.80 1.38 -5.50
N ASP A 36 -36.55 1.00 -4.47
CA ASP A 36 -37.99 0.73 -4.60
C ASP A 36 -38.77 2.01 -4.91
N THR A 37 -38.39 3.13 -4.29
CA THR A 37 -38.96 4.46 -4.60
C THR A 37 -38.58 4.95 -6.00
N ALA A 38 -37.36 4.70 -6.46
CA ALA A 38 -36.97 4.98 -7.84
C ALA A 38 -37.74 4.13 -8.85
N ALA A 39 -37.98 2.84 -8.55
CA ALA A 39 -38.75 1.94 -9.40
C ALA A 39 -40.23 2.32 -9.48
N GLN A 40 -40.82 2.81 -8.39
CA GLN A 40 -42.19 3.34 -8.39
C GLN A 40 -42.30 4.62 -9.23
N LYS A 41 -41.35 5.56 -9.10
CA LYS A 41 -41.30 6.76 -9.94
C LYS A 41 -41.12 6.43 -11.42
N ALA A 42 -40.32 5.42 -11.75
CA ALA A 42 -40.16 4.97 -13.13
C ALA A 42 -41.47 4.41 -13.71
N LYS A 43 -42.21 3.60 -12.94
CA LYS A 43 -43.53 3.09 -13.36
C LYS A 43 -44.57 4.20 -13.53
N GLU A 44 -44.60 5.19 -12.65
CA GLU A 44 -45.50 6.36 -12.79
C GLU A 44 -45.18 7.20 -14.02
N LEU A 45 -43.90 7.30 -14.39
CA LEU A 45 -43.47 7.97 -15.63
C LEU A 45 -43.85 7.15 -16.86
N GLU A 46 -43.70 5.83 -16.83
CA GLU A 46 -44.14 4.94 -17.92
C GLU A 46 -45.66 5.04 -18.17
N THR A 47 -46.47 5.04 -17.11
CA THR A 47 -47.93 5.20 -17.24
C THR A 47 -48.30 6.57 -17.80
N LYS A 48 -47.64 7.64 -17.33
CA LYS A 48 -47.86 9.00 -17.88
C LYS A 48 -47.44 9.12 -19.33
N VAL A 49 -46.35 8.48 -19.74
CA VAL A 49 -45.89 8.45 -21.13
C VAL A 49 -46.91 7.71 -22.01
N ALA A 50 -47.45 6.58 -21.55
CA ALA A 50 -48.48 5.82 -22.27
C ALA A 50 -49.80 6.61 -22.42
N GLU A 51 -50.24 7.31 -21.36
CA GLU A 51 -51.42 8.18 -21.40
C GLU A 51 -51.23 9.38 -22.34
N LEU A 52 -50.04 10.02 -22.30
CA LEU A 52 -49.71 11.12 -23.20
C LEU A 52 -49.62 10.66 -24.66
N SER A 53 -49.07 9.47 -24.94
CA SER A 53 -49.05 8.91 -26.30
C SER A 53 -50.44 8.62 -26.84
N GLY A 54 -51.35 8.09 -26.01
CA GLY A 54 -52.74 7.84 -26.42
C GLY A 54 -53.55 9.13 -26.66
N ASN A 55 -53.20 10.22 -25.96
CA ASN A 55 -53.77 11.54 -26.22
C ASN A 55 -53.18 12.20 -27.48
N LEU A 56 -51.93 11.89 -27.82
CA LEU A 56 -51.25 12.35 -29.03
C LEU A 56 -51.88 11.77 -30.31
N GLU A 57 -52.28 10.50 -30.29
CA GLU A 57 -53.02 9.86 -31.40
C GLU A 57 -54.37 10.53 -31.67
N LYS A 58 -55.04 11.04 -30.63
CA LYS A 58 -56.33 11.75 -30.74
C LYS A 58 -56.17 13.18 -31.29
N ILE A 59 -55.01 13.80 -31.12
CA ILE A 59 -54.73 15.18 -31.59
C ILE A 59 -54.20 15.19 -33.04
N LYS A 60 -53.72 14.05 -33.56
CA LYS A 60 -53.14 13.91 -34.90
C LYS A 60 -54.06 14.36 -36.05
N GLY A 61 -55.37 14.44 -35.83
CA GLY A 61 -56.37 14.90 -36.81
C GLY A 61 -56.88 16.34 -36.64
N ILE A 62 -56.46 17.08 -35.61
CA ILE A 62 -57.12 18.36 -35.23
C ILE A 62 -56.21 19.59 -35.46
N ASP A 63 -54.87 19.47 -35.36
CA ASP A 63 -53.98 20.64 -35.43
C ASP A 63 -52.55 20.31 -35.97
N PRO A 64 -52.29 20.51 -37.28
CA PRO A 64 -51.01 20.18 -37.94
C PRO A 64 -49.79 20.90 -37.35
N ASN A 65 -49.98 22.11 -36.82
CA ASN A 65 -48.90 22.92 -36.25
C ASN A 65 -48.35 22.30 -34.94
N LYS A 66 -49.23 21.77 -34.09
CA LYS A 66 -48.81 21.09 -32.85
C LYS A 66 -48.09 19.77 -33.13
N TYR A 67 -48.45 19.09 -34.22
CA TYR A 67 -47.75 17.87 -34.64
C TYR A 67 -46.30 18.18 -35.06
N GLN A 68 -46.09 19.24 -35.85
CA GLN A 68 -44.74 19.67 -36.24
C GLN A 68 -43.90 20.16 -35.04
N GLU A 69 -44.52 20.84 -34.05
CA GLU A 69 -43.84 21.21 -32.81
C GLU A 69 -43.44 19.98 -31.99
N LEU A 70 -44.31 18.98 -31.89
CA LEU A 70 -44.04 17.74 -31.16
C LEU A 70 -42.97 16.88 -31.84
N GLU A 71 -42.93 16.85 -33.17
CA GLU A 71 -41.88 16.16 -33.93
C GLU A 71 -40.50 16.82 -33.73
N LYS A 72 -40.43 18.15 -33.74
CA LYS A 72 -39.20 18.90 -33.38
C LYS A 72 -38.77 18.65 -31.94
N LEU A 73 -39.72 18.59 -31.01
CA LEU A 73 -39.44 18.33 -29.60
C LEU A 73 -38.92 16.89 -29.41
N ALA A 74 -39.52 15.91 -30.09
CA ALA A 74 -39.05 14.52 -30.10
C ALA A 74 -37.62 14.40 -30.65
N ALA A 75 -37.33 15.04 -31.79
CA ALA A 75 -35.97 15.06 -32.36
C ALA A 75 -34.95 15.69 -31.39
N SER A 76 -35.29 16.81 -30.75
CA SER A 76 -34.41 17.44 -29.75
C SER A 76 -34.20 16.59 -28.50
N TYR A 77 -35.17 15.75 -28.15
CA TYR A 77 -35.06 14.83 -27.01
C TYR A 77 -34.15 13.64 -27.35
N GLU A 78 -34.25 13.09 -28.56
CA GLU A 78 -33.34 12.05 -29.03
C GLU A 78 -31.89 12.55 -29.11
N GLU A 79 -31.68 13.77 -29.60
CA GLU A 79 -30.36 14.40 -29.65
C GLU A 79 -29.75 14.57 -28.25
N ARG A 80 -30.51 15.13 -27.29
CA ARG A 80 -30.06 15.23 -25.89
C ARG A 80 -29.77 13.88 -25.27
N LYS A 81 -30.61 12.88 -25.51
CA LYS A 81 -30.40 11.53 -24.98
C LYS A 81 -29.12 10.90 -25.54
N LEU A 82 -28.81 11.17 -26.81
CA LEU A 82 -27.60 10.68 -27.46
C LEU A 82 -26.35 11.41 -26.94
N GLU A 83 -26.43 12.72 -26.69
CA GLU A 83 -25.38 13.49 -26.00
C GLU A 83 -25.17 13.01 -24.56
N GLU A 84 -26.23 12.81 -23.79
CA GLU A 84 -26.16 12.28 -22.42
C GLU A 84 -25.52 10.89 -22.38
N GLN A 85 -25.85 10.01 -23.35
CA GLN A 85 -25.23 8.69 -23.47
C GLN A 85 -23.73 8.80 -23.78
N ARG A 86 -23.33 9.70 -24.68
CA ARG A 86 -21.92 9.96 -24.99
C ARG A 86 -21.18 10.47 -23.77
N ASN A 87 -21.70 11.52 -23.13
CA ASN A 87 -21.12 12.09 -21.91
C ASN A 87 -21.00 11.02 -20.81
N PHE A 88 -22.02 10.19 -20.62
CA PHE A 88 -21.98 9.11 -19.64
C PHE A 88 -20.91 8.06 -19.97
N SER A 89 -20.76 7.70 -21.26
CA SER A 89 -19.71 6.77 -21.69
C SER A 89 -18.30 7.33 -21.46
N GLU A 90 -18.09 8.61 -21.78
CA GLU A 90 -16.81 9.29 -21.56
C GLU A 90 -16.48 9.40 -20.07
N LEU A 91 -17.44 9.79 -19.24
CA LEU A 91 -17.32 9.81 -17.78
C LEU A 91 -16.96 8.42 -17.25
N LYS A 92 -17.64 7.37 -17.72
CA LYS A 92 -17.35 5.99 -17.31
C LYS A 92 -15.93 5.56 -17.67
N ASP A 93 -15.45 5.94 -18.85
CA ASP A 93 -14.10 5.61 -19.30
C ASP A 93 -13.03 6.37 -18.52
N ILE A 94 -13.26 7.66 -18.21
CA ILE A 94 -12.37 8.46 -17.35
C ILE A 94 -12.28 7.83 -15.97
N TRP A 95 -13.42 7.54 -15.34
CA TRP A 95 -13.46 6.91 -14.01
C TRP A 95 -12.85 5.51 -14.01
N GLY A 96 -13.04 4.76 -15.10
CA GLY A 96 -12.41 3.46 -15.30
C GLY A 96 -10.89 3.57 -15.31
N LYS A 97 -10.35 4.52 -16.09
CA LYS A 97 -8.91 4.81 -16.15
C LYS A 97 -8.37 5.26 -14.80
N GLU A 98 -9.01 6.23 -14.15
CA GLU A 98 -8.62 6.71 -12.82
C GLU A 98 -8.61 5.60 -11.78
N LYS A 99 -9.61 4.73 -11.77
CA LYS A 99 -9.64 3.58 -10.85
C LYS A 99 -8.48 2.63 -11.11
N THR A 100 -8.15 2.35 -12.36
CA THR A 100 -7.02 1.48 -12.70
C THR A 100 -5.67 2.09 -12.35
N THR A 101 -5.47 3.38 -12.62
CA THR A 101 -4.21 4.07 -12.27
C THR A 101 -4.04 4.15 -10.76
N LEU A 102 -5.11 4.46 -10.02
CA LEU A 102 -5.07 4.54 -8.57
C LEU A 102 -4.83 3.16 -7.94
N ALA A 103 -5.41 2.08 -8.51
CA ALA A 103 -5.12 0.72 -8.07
C ALA A 103 -3.65 0.34 -8.28
N GLN A 104 -3.06 0.69 -9.43
CA GLN A 104 -1.63 0.49 -9.70
C GLN A 104 -0.74 1.28 -8.74
N GLN A 105 -1.08 2.54 -8.46
CA GLN A 105 -0.34 3.37 -7.51
C GLN A 105 -0.40 2.80 -6.09
N VAL A 106 -1.57 2.32 -5.65
CA VAL A 106 -1.71 1.69 -4.33
C VAL A 106 -0.87 0.41 -4.24
N GLN A 107 -0.88 -0.44 -5.27
CA GLN A 107 -0.04 -1.64 -5.32
C GLN A 107 1.45 -1.28 -5.25
N GLN A 108 1.90 -0.30 -6.06
CA GLN A 108 3.29 0.13 -6.06
C GLN A 108 3.73 0.72 -4.71
N LEU A 109 2.86 1.52 -4.07
CA LEU A 109 3.14 2.05 -2.74
C LEU A 109 3.20 0.96 -1.67
N GLN A 110 2.34 -0.05 -1.76
CA GLN A 110 2.39 -1.21 -0.86
C GLN A 110 3.68 -2.01 -1.03
N GLU A 111 4.10 -2.26 -2.27
CA GLU A 111 5.37 -2.93 -2.55
C GLU A 111 6.57 -2.13 -2.04
N ASN A 112 6.61 -0.82 -2.28
CA ASN A 112 7.66 0.07 -1.79
C ASN A 112 7.73 0.09 -0.26
N LEU A 113 6.58 0.07 0.41
CA LEU A 113 6.50 0.02 1.87
C LEU A 113 7.08 -1.31 2.39
N LYS A 114 6.67 -2.44 1.80
CA LYS A 114 7.20 -3.77 2.15
C LYS A 114 8.72 -3.82 1.98
N GLN A 115 9.22 -3.34 0.85
CA GLN A 115 10.67 -3.28 0.59
C GLN A 115 11.39 -2.40 1.61
N THR A 116 10.85 -1.22 1.93
CA THR A 116 11.45 -0.31 2.90
C THR A 116 11.50 -0.91 4.31
N GLN A 117 10.46 -1.66 4.71
CA GLN A 117 10.45 -2.39 5.98
C GLN A 117 11.53 -3.47 6.03
N ILE A 118 11.68 -4.25 4.95
CA ILE A 118 12.73 -5.27 4.82
C ILE A 118 14.11 -4.61 4.90
N VAL A 119 14.35 -3.55 4.13
CA VAL A 119 15.63 -2.84 4.11
C VAL A 119 15.97 -2.26 5.48
N ASN A 120 15.03 -1.59 6.15
CA ASN A 120 15.27 -1.02 7.47
C ASN A 120 15.59 -2.09 8.53
N ALA A 121 14.95 -3.25 8.46
CA ALA A 121 15.23 -4.34 9.38
C ALA A 121 16.60 -4.98 9.09
N LEU A 122 16.91 -5.20 7.80
CA LEU A 122 18.21 -5.67 7.35
C LEU A 122 19.33 -4.73 7.78
N GLU A 123 19.15 -3.42 7.60
CA GLU A 123 20.16 -2.41 7.92
C GLU A 123 20.45 -2.37 9.43
N LYS A 124 19.40 -2.35 10.25
CA LYS A 124 19.52 -2.41 11.72
C LYS A 124 20.26 -3.66 12.16
N SER A 125 19.88 -4.82 11.61
CA SER A 125 20.48 -6.10 11.94
C SER A 125 21.94 -6.19 11.47
N PHE A 126 22.24 -5.68 10.27
CA PHE A 126 23.58 -5.64 9.71
C PHE A 126 24.55 -4.87 10.62
N TYR A 127 24.20 -3.64 11.00
CA TYR A 127 25.07 -2.86 11.89
C TYR A 127 25.10 -3.41 13.32
N ALA A 128 23.98 -3.94 13.83
CA ALA A 128 23.96 -4.59 15.15
C ALA A 128 24.87 -5.82 15.24
N THR A 129 25.02 -6.55 14.13
CA THR A 129 25.90 -7.72 14.03
C THR A 129 27.35 -7.35 13.66
N GLY A 130 27.70 -6.06 13.65
CA GLY A 130 29.05 -5.57 13.40
C GLY A 130 29.36 -5.37 11.91
N GLY A 131 28.36 -5.04 11.09
CA GLY A 131 28.55 -4.68 9.70
C GLY A 131 29.42 -3.44 9.53
N LYS A 132 30.35 -3.46 8.56
CA LYS A 132 31.23 -2.33 8.28
C LYS A 132 30.44 -1.16 7.68
N SER A 133 30.74 0.05 8.14
CA SER A 133 30.32 1.28 7.47
C SER A 133 31.33 1.65 6.39
N GLY A 134 30.84 2.21 5.28
CA GLY A 134 31.67 2.64 4.16
C GLY A 134 31.20 2.08 2.82
N ARG A 135 32.06 2.24 1.81
CA ARG A 135 31.83 1.80 0.44
C ARG A 135 33.00 0.94 -0.03
N ASP A 136 32.71 0.03 -0.94
CA ASP A 136 33.70 -0.70 -1.71
C ASP A 136 34.30 0.19 -2.81
N ASP A 137 35.34 -0.30 -3.49
CA ASP A 137 36.04 0.42 -4.56
C ASP A 137 35.11 0.80 -5.72
N ASP A 138 34.04 0.02 -5.94
CA ASP A 138 33.00 0.26 -6.95
C ASP A 138 31.92 1.28 -6.50
N GLY A 139 32.03 1.82 -5.27
CA GLY A 139 31.12 2.84 -4.75
C GLY A 139 29.82 2.33 -4.11
N TYR A 140 29.60 1.02 -4.08
CA TYR A 140 28.49 0.38 -3.34
C TYR A 140 28.76 0.37 -1.84
N THR A 141 27.73 0.57 -1.02
CA THR A 141 27.91 0.39 0.43
C THR A 141 28.06 -1.09 0.76
N TYR A 142 28.81 -1.41 1.81
CA TYR A 142 28.91 -2.81 2.27
C TYR A 142 27.54 -3.38 2.66
N PHE A 143 26.62 -2.52 3.11
CA PHE A 143 25.24 -2.90 3.33
C PHE A 143 24.51 -3.27 2.03
N ASP A 144 24.66 -2.51 0.94
CA ASP A 144 24.03 -2.83 -0.35
C ASP A 144 24.44 -4.22 -0.85
N LEU A 145 25.73 -4.57 -0.71
CA LEU A 145 26.26 -5.89 -1.10
C LEU A 145 25.61 -7.04 -0.33
N ILE A 146 25.33 -6.84 0.97
CA ILE A 146 24.65 -7.83 1.80
C ILE A 146 23.14 -7.83 1.57
N ARG A 147 22.54 -6.65 1.38
CA ARG A 147 21.10 -6.49 1.17
C ARG A 147 20.66 -7.34 0.00
N ASP A 148 21.35 -7.25 -1.14
CA ASP A 148 20.96 -7.95 -2.36
C ASP A 148 21.00 -9.48 -2.19
N ARG A 149 21.94 -9.97 -1.37
CA ARG A 149 22.01 -11.40 -1.00
C ARG A 149 20.92 -11.78 -0.01
N ALA A 150 20.73 -10.99 1.04
CA ALA A 150 19.82 -11.27 2.15
C ALA A 150 18.34 -11.13 1.75
N ASN A 151 18.03 -10.29 0.76
CA ASN A 151 16.66 -10.05 0.29
C ASN A 151 16.01 -11.35 -0.25
N ASN A 152 16.79 -12.28 -0.79
CA ASN A 152 16.29 -13.57 -1.26
C ASN A 152 15.84 -14.52 -0.13
N TYR A 153 16.22 -14.21 1.11
CA TYR A 153 15.91 -15.03 2.29
C TYR A 153 14.81 -14.41 3.14
N ILE A 154 14.25 -13.24 2.81
CA ILE A 154 13.31 -12.56 3.69
C ILE A 154 12.00 -12.30 2.96
N VAL A 155 10.91 -12.68 3.61
CA VAL A 155 9.55 -12.36 3.18
C VAL A 155 8.82 -11.68 4.32
N LEU A 156 8.15 -10.58 4.00
CA LEU A 156 7.19 -9.96 4.90
C LEU A 156 5.85 -10.69 4.78
N ASP A 157 5.42 -11.29 5.89
CA ASP A 157 4.14 -11.96 6.01
C ASP A 157 2.97 -10.94 6.04
N GLU A 158 1.73 -11.42 5.83
CA GLU A 158 0.52 -10.58 5.86
C GLU A 158 0.32 -9.87 7.20
N SER A 159 0.86 -10.47 8.27
CA SER A 159 0.91 -9.92 9.63
C SER A 159 1.89 -8.75 9.80
N GLY A 160 2.70 -8.43 8.79
CA GLY A 160 3.78 -7.44 8.87
C GLY A 160 5.02 -7.94 9.63
N LYS A 161 5.07 -9.24 9.94
CA LYS A 161 6.25 -9.88 10.53
C LYS A 161 7.23 -10.31 9.45
N LEU A 162 8.51 -10.03 9.66
CA LEU A 162 9.57 -10.53 8.79
C LEU A 162 9.86 -11.99 9.11
N THR A 163 9.81 -12.83 8.07
CA THR A 163 10.12 -14.25 8.15
C THR A 163 11.32 -14.55 7.28
N VAL A 164 12.25 -15.31 7.81
CA VAL A 164 13.41 -15.78 7.06
C VAL A 164 13.06 -17.13 6.43
N ILE A 165 13.26 -17.25 5.12
CA ILE A 165 12.91 -18.40 4.30
C ILE A 165 14.13 -18.99 3.60
N ASP A 166 14.04 -20.28 3.23
CA ASP A 166 15.00 -20.86 2.30
C ASP A 166 14.64 -20.42 0.86
N PRO A 167 15.59 -19.85 0.09
CA PRO A 167 15.31 -19.35 -1.25
C PRO A 167 14.91 -20.45 -2.26
N ARG A 168 15.16 -21.74 -1.96
CA ARG A 168 14.87 -22.85 -2.89
C ARG A 168 13.43 -23.31 -2.84
N ASP A 169 12.91 -23.51 -1.64
CA ASP A 169 11.57 -24.07 -1.41
C ASP A 169 10.58 -23.06 -0.79
N LYS A 170 11.06 -21.84 -0.47
CA LYS A 170 10.31 -20.75 0.15
C LYS A 170 9.72 -21.11 1.51
N THR A 171 10.26 -22.13 2.18
CA THR A 171 9.81 -22.54 3.50
C THR A 171 10.47 -21.69 4.59
N PRO A 172 9.78 -21.39 5.72
CA PRO A 172 10.38 -20.68 6.84
C PRO A 172 11.56 -21.47 7.41
N LEU A 173 12.73 -20.84 7.44
CA LEU A 173 13.91 -21.41 8.08
C LEU A 173 13.68 -21.51 9.58
N LYS A 174 14.03 -22.67 10.14
CA LYS A 174 13.97 -22.95 11.58
C LYS A 174 15.33 -23.42 12.06
N ASP A 175 15.70 -23.02 13.27
CA ASP A 175 16.87 -23.56 13.96
C ASP A 175 16.63 -25.03 14.35
N THR A 176 17.69 -25.73 14.73
CA THR A 176 17.74 -27.10 15.29
C THR A 176 16.73 -27.35 16.42
N LYS A 177 16.29 -26.29 17.10
CA LYS A 177 15.27 -26.32 18.16
C LYS A 177 13.84 -26.09 17.66
N GLY A 178 13.63 -25.94 16.36
CA GLY A 178 12.32 -25.66 15.74
C GLY A 178 11.88 -24.19 15.82
N VAL A 179 12.72 -23.29 16.30
CA VAL A 179 12.44 -21.85 16.41
C VAL A 179 12.68 -21.17 15.06
N SER A 180 11.75 -20.31 14.63
CA SER A 180 11.89 -19.55 13.38
C SER A 180 13.13 -18.66 13.41
N PHE A 181 13.91 -18.71 12.32
CA PHE A 181 15.07 -17.85 12.14
C PHE A 181 14.65 -16.38 12.08
N THR A 182 15.35 -15.54 12.82
CA THR A 182 15.18 -14.08 12.78
C THR A 182 16.14 -13.44 11.77
N VAL A 183 15.90 -12.16 11.46
CA VAL A 183 16.81 -11.38 10.60
C VAL A 183 18.22 -11.30 11.21
N ASP A 184 18.31 -11.22 12.54
CA ASP A 184 19.58 -11.22 13.27
C ASP A 184 20.32 -12.55 13.13
N ASP A 185 19.60 -13.66 13.22
CA ASP A 185 20.19 -15.00 13.01
C ASP A 185 20.71 -15.15 11.57
N LEU A 186 19.98 -14.61 10.59
CA LEU A 186 20.43 -14.58 9.19
C LEU A 186 21.72 -13.77 9.05
N MET A 187 21.82 -12.59 9.68
CA MET A 187 23.03 -11.77 9.64
C MET A 187 24.22 -12.44 10.34
N LEU A 188 23.99 -13.10 11.48
CA LEU A 188 25.01 -13.89 12.16
C LEU A 188 25.50 -15.06 11.30
N LYS A 189 24.60 -15.71 10.55
CA LYS A 189 24.96 -16.75 9.58
C LYS A 189 25.81 -16.20 8.44
N LEU A 190 25.44 -15.05 7.87
CA LEU A 190 26.19 -14.38 6.80
C LEU A 190 27.55 -13.86 7.25
N ARG A 191 27.68 -13.53 8.55
CA ARG A 191 28.93 -13.13 9.18
C ARG A 191 29.84 -14.32 9.48
N SER A 192 29.30 -15.41 10.01
CA SER A 192 30.07 -16.55 10.51
C SER A 192 30.63 -17.45 9.40
N ALA A 193 29.97 -17.51 8.24
CA ALA A 193 30.42 -18.35 7.15
C ALA A 193 30.08 -17.76 5.77
N GLY A 194 31.08 -17.74 4.89
CA GLY A 194 30.91 -17.43 3.47
C GLY A 194 31.62 -16.18 2.99
N PRO A 195 31.45 -15.82 1.70
CA PRO A 195 32.18 -14.73 1.07
C PRO A 195 31.73 -13.34 1.55
N THR A 196 30.63 -13.26 2.31
CA THR A 196 30.14 -12.02 2.93
C THR A 196 30.77 -11.71 4.29
N ALA A 197 31.55 -12.64 4.87
CA ALA A 197 32.15 -12.44 6.19
C ALA A 197 33.08 -11.21 6.26
N SER A 198 33.74 -10.87 5.15
CA SER A 198 34.63 -9.70 5.04
C SER A 198 33.91 -8.35 5.17
N LEU A 199 32.58 -8.32 4.98
CA LEU A 199 31.72 -7.15 5.09
C LEU A 199 31.39 -6.81 6.56
N PHE A 200 31.74 -7.70 7.48
CA PHE A 200 31.58 -7.51 8.92
C PHE A 200 32.94 -7.28 9.57
N ASP A 201 32.92 -6.62 10.72
CA ASP A 201 34.04 -6.55 11.62
C ASP A 201 34.35 -7.95 12.19
N PRO A 202 35.64 -8.31 12.32
CA PRO A 202 36.03 -9.60 12.89
C PRO A 202 35.43 -9.75 14.29
N ILE A 203 34.94 -10.95 14.59
CA ILE A 203 34.51 -11.29 15.95
C ILE A 203 35.76 -11.20 16.81
N GLY A 204 35.86 -10.14 17.62
CA GLY A 204 37.01 -9.92 18.48
C GLY A 204 37.18 -11.11 19.40
N ASN A 205 38.21 -11.91 19.18
CA ASN A 205 38.74 -12.79 20.21
C ASN A 205 39.23 -11.88 21.34
N GLY A 206 38.45 -11.77 22.41
CA GLY A 206 38.75 -10.88 23.51
C GLY A 206 40.09 -11.21 24.15
N ALA A 207 41.03 -10.27 24.09
CA ALA A 207 41.93 -9.89 25.18
C ALA A 207 42.92 -8.82 24.66
N GLY A 208 42.78 -7.58 25.14
CA GLY A 208 43.85 -6.58 25.02
C GLY A 208 43.76 -5.64 23.81
N SER A 209 42.76 -4.76 23.80
CA SER A 209 43.02 -3.40 23.30
C SER A 209 42.03 -2.44 23.95
N GLY A 210 42.39 -1.98 25.14
CA GLY A 210 41.87 -0.72 25.63
C GLY A 210 42.42 0.38 24.74
N MET A 211 41.70 0.73 23.68
CA MET A 211 41.81 2.05 23.06
C MET A 211 40.52 2.33 22.30
N THR A 212 39.71 3.18 22.92
CA THR A 212 38.52 3.83 22.40
C THR A 212 38.60 4.14 20.89
N ARG A 213 37.75 3.52 20.09
CA ARG A 213 37.33 4.10 18.80
C ARG A 213 35.89 4.55 18.91
N SER A 214 35.75 5.75 19.46
CA SER A 214 34.54 6.57 19.34
C SER A 214 34.40 7.01 17.89
N HIS A 215 33.67 6.24 17.08
CA HIS A 215 33.18 6.69 15.78
C HIS A 215 31.68 6.42 15.73
N GLY A 216 30.92 7.36 16.30
CA GLY A 216 29.46 7.37 16.31
C GLY A 216 28.85 8.53 17.08
N THR A 217 29.57 9.14 18.03
CA THR A 217 29.09 10.26 18.86
C THR A 217 29.94 11.54 18.76
N GLN A 218 31.01 11.55 17.95
CA GLN A 218 31.88 12.73 17.82
C GLN A 218 31.17 13.94 17.19
N ASN A 219 30.19 13.75 16.30
CA ASN A 219 29.49 14.88 15.69
C ASN A 219 28.54 15.58 16.67
N VAL A 220 27.84 14.85 17.54
CA VAL A 220 26.92 15.46 18.52
C VAL A 220 27.68 16.08 19.69
N ALA A 221 28.79 15.45 20.12
CA ALA A 221 29.66 16.00 21.17
C ALA A 221 30.40 17.25 20.68
N MET A 222 30.96 17.25 19.46
CA MET A 222 31.58 18.45 18.88
C MET A 222 30.55 19.57 18.63
N LEU A 223 29.33 19.26 18.18
CA LEU A 223 28.29 20.28 18.04
C LEU A 223 27.91 20.89 19.40
N ARG A 224 27.75 20.08 20.46
CA ARG A 224 27.44 20.60 21.81
C ARG A 224 28.56 21.48 22.36
N GLU A 225 29.82 21.10 22.18
CA GLU A 225 30.95 21.93 22.60
C GLU A 225 31.07 23.22 21.78
N GLN A 226 30.80 23.19 20.47
CA GLN A 226 30.77 24.40 19.63
C GLN A 226 29.61 25.33 20.01
N ILE A 227 28.43 24.79 20.33
CA ILE A 227 27.26 25.56 20.79
C ILE A 227 27.51 26.20 22.16
N MET A 228 28.24 25.52 23.05
CA MET A 228 28.64 26.07 24.35
C MET A 228 29.68 27.20 24.27
N LYS A 229 30.44 27.29 23.17
CA LYS A 229 31.39 28.38 22.91
C LYS A 229 30.74 29.64 22.32
N LEU A 230 29.50 29.57 21.87
CA LEU A 230 28.75 30.72 21.34
C LEU A 230 28.21 31.61 22.48
N PRO A 231 28.07 32.93 22.24
CA PRO A 231 27.35 33.84 23.12
C PRO A 231 25.93 33.34 23.41
N ARG A 232 25.44 33.60 24.62
CA ARG A 232 24.12 33.12 25.11
C ARG A 232 22.94 33.31 24.14
N PRO A 233 22.77 34.44 23.42
CA PRO A 233 21.65 34.60 22.50
C PRO A 233 21.73 33.65 21.30
N GLU A 234 22.92 33.43 20.74
CA GLU A 234 23.13 32.57 19.57
C GLU A 234 22.99 31.08 19.93
N ARG A 235 23.35 30.72 21.17
CA ARG A 235 23.16 29.37 21.71
C ARG A 235 21.69 28.95 21.74
N LEU A 236 20.81 29.86 22.14
CA LEU A 236 19.36 29.61 22.25
C LEU A 236 18.69 29.51 20.87
N ALA A 237 19.13 30.30 19.90
CA ALA A 237 18.66 30.21 18.52
C ALA A 237 19.05 28.86 17.90
N LYS A 238 20.31 28.45 18.07
CA LYS A 238 20.83 27.20 17.49
C LYS A 238 20.30 25.94 18.16
N ALA A 239 19.99 25.99 19.46
CA ALA A 239 19.31 24.89 20.16
C ALA A 239 17.88 24.67 19.63
N ARG A 240 17.14 25.77 19.35
CA ARG A 240 15.80 25.71 18.74
C ARG A 240 15.80 25.14 17.33
N GLU A 241 16.78 25.51 16.49
CA GLU A 241 16.93 24.92 15.14
C GLU A 241 17.22 23.42 15.16
N LEU A 242 17.89 22.93 16.22
CA LEU A 242 18.25 21.52 16.38
C LEU A 242 17.20 20.69 17.15
N GLY A 243 16.07 21.30 17.55
CA GLY A 243 15.01 20.61 18.29
C GLY A 243 15.41 20.14 19.69
N LEU A 244 16.38 20.82 20.32
CA LEU A 244 16.88 20.57 21.68
C LEU A 244 16.25 21.49 22.73
#